data_AF-A0A239TJ60-F1
#
_entry.id   AF-A0A239TJ60-F1
#
_cell.length_a   1.000
_cell.length_b   1.000
_cell.length_c   1.000
_cell.angle_alpha   90.00
_cell.angle_beta   90.00
_cell.angle_gamma   90.00
#
_symmetry.space_group_name_H-M   'P 1'
#
loop_
_entity.id
_entity.type
_entity.pdbx_description
1 polymer ?
#
loop_
_entity_poly.entity_id
_entity_poly.type
_entity_poly.pdbx_seq_one_letter_code
_entity_poly.pdbx_strand_id
1 'polypeptide(L)'
;MYIFEVLYKEHENIHAFTDKLEQMAINFMEKNEISFEAYEEAINFIKTYADKRHHQKEEQVLFKAMLENLGEMANNLINHGMIVEHNLARLYVWELEEALKAYKQAPTTVLKLKILTTIMSYVYLLRRHIHKENNAVYPYAKKNLPKDLIEKLDLEAKKYDGVL
;
A
#
# COMPACT_ATOMS: atom_id res chain seq x y z
N MET A 1 -22.48 3.70 1.59
CA MET A 1 -21.50 2.76 0.99
C MET A 1 -20.16 3.45 0.71
N TYR A 2 -19.83 4.45 1.53
CA TYR A 2 -18.73 5.37 1.32
C TYR A 2 -17.36 4.71 1.48
N ILE A 3 -17.18 3.87 2.50
CA ILE A 3 -15.87 3.25 2.82
C ILE A 3 -15.30 2.47 1.64
N PHE A 4 -16.14 1.71 0.93
CA PHE A 4 -15.68 0.94 -0.23
C PHE A 4 -15.36 1.86 -1.42
N GLU A 5 -16.22 2.85 -1.70
CA GLU A 5 -16.00 3.81 -2.79
C GLU A 5 -14.66 4.55 -2.62
N VAL A 6 -14.35 5.01 -1.41
CA VAL A 6 -13.09 5.71 -1.15
C VAL A 6 -11.88 4.77 -1.23
N LEU A 7 -11.99 3.54 -0.73
CA LEU A 7 -10.90 2.55 -0.82
C LEU A 7 -10.59 2.18 -2.27
N TYR A 8 -11.60 1.93 -3.10
CA TYR A 8 -11.40 1.71 -4.54
C TYR A 8 -10.74 2.91 -5.20
N LYS A 9 -11.14 4.14 -4.83
CA LYS A 9 -10.54 5.35 -5.41
C LYS A 9 -9.09 5.53 -4.99
N GLU A 10 -8.75 5.23 -3.73
CA GLU A 10 -7.39 5.25 -3.23
C GLU A 10 -6.53 4.20 -3.95
N HIS A 11 -7.07 3.01 -4.21
CA HIS A 11 -6.41 1.98 -5.02
C HIS A 11 -6.10 2.44 -6.45
N GLU A 12 -6.99 3.17 -7.12
CA GLU A 12 -6.68 3.74 -8.45
C GLU A 12 -5.43 4.64 -8.39
N ASN A 13 -5.35 5.49 -7.36
CA ASN A 13 -4.23 6.41 -7.20
C ASN A 13 -2.93 5.68 -6.81
N ILE A 14 -3.00 4.68 -5.92
CA ILE A 14 -1.86 3.86 -5.53
C ILE A 14 -1.37 3.04 -6.73
N HIS A 15 -2.28 2.47 -7.53
CA HIS A 15 -1.91 1.75 -8.75
C HIS A 15 -1.18 2.67 -9.74
N ALA A 16 -1.75 3.85 -10.05
CA ALA A 16 -1.09 4.82 -10.92
C ALA A 16 0.29 5.25 -10.38
N PHE A 17 0.44 5.36 -9.06
CA PHE A 17 1.72 5.58 -8.42
C PHE A 17 2.70 4.41 -8.63
N THR A 18 2.25 3.15 -8.56
CA THR A 18 3.12 2.00 -8.87
C THR A 18 3.64 2.03 -10.31
N ASP A 19 2.83 2.51 -11.28
CA ASP A 19 3.26 2.70 -12.66
C ASP A 19 4.36 3.76 -12.77
N LYS A 20 4.21 4.89 -12.05
CA LYS A 20 5.24 5.93 -11.97
C LYS A 20 6.52 5.40 -11.33
N LEU A 21 6.41 4.64 -10.24
CA LEU A 21 7.56 4.11 -9.51
C LEU A 21 8.34 3.07 -10.34
N GLU A 22 7.63 2.22 -11.10
CA GLU A 22 8.25 1.32 -12.09
C GLU A 22 9.01 2.11 -13.16
N GLN A 23 8.42 3.19 -13.70
CA GLN A 23 9.10 4.04 -14.68
C GLN A 23 10.35 4.72 -14.10
N MET A 24 10.34 5.10 -12.81
CA MET A 24 11.53 5.63 -12.12
C MET A 24 12.65 4.58 -12.05
N ALA A 25 12.32 3.31 -11.77
CA ALA A 25 13.28 2.22 -11.78
C ALA A 25 13.85 1.96 -13.18
N ILE A 26 13.00 1.94 -14.22
CA ILE A 26 13.44 1.78 -15.62
C ILE A 26 14.40 2.92 -16.01
N ASN A 27 14.04 4.16 -15.73
CA ASN A 27 14.90 5.31 -16.02
C ASN A 27 16.25 5.21 -15.32
N PHE A 28 16.27 4.81 -14.04
CA PHE A 28 17.52 4.63 -13.31
C PHE A 28 18.36 3.48 -13.88
N MET A 29 17.72 2.38 -14.29
CA MET A 29 18.38 1.25 -14.94
C MET A 29 19.07 1.70 -16.24
N GLU A 30 18.33 2.33 -17.15
CA GLU A 30 18.78 2.69 -18.50
C GLU A 30 19.76 3.87 -18.52
N LYS A 31 19.44 4.95 -17.79
CA LYS A 31 20.17 6.23 -17.89
C LYS A 31 21.25 6.38 -16.83
N ASN A 32 21.21 5.55 -15.78
CA ASN A 32 22.08 5.68 -14.61
C ASN A 32 21.98 7.03 -13.89
N GLU A 33 20.87 7.75 -14.08
CA GLU A 33 20.56 9.02 -13.44
C GLU A 33 19.54 8.78 -12.32
N ILE A 34 19.75 9.43 -11.17
CA ILE A 34 18.89 9.32 -10.00
C ILE A 34 18.55 10.72 -9.48
N SER A 35 17.26 10.99 -9.28
CA SER A 35 16.79 12.18 -8.56
C SER A 35 16.39 11.76 -7.14
N PHE A 36 17.25 12.02 -6.17
CA PHE A 36 16.97 11.67 -4.77
C PHE A 36 15.71 12.37 -4.26
N GLU A 37 15.48 13.63 -4.65
CA GLU A 37 14.27 14.39 -4.32
C GLU A 37 13.01 13.67 -4.81
N ALA A 38 12.98 13.20 -6.07
CA ALA A 38 11.84 12.47 -6.60
C ALA A 38 11.59 11.14 -5.86
N TYR A 39 12.64 10.46 -5.40
CA TYR A 39 12.51 9.26 -4.58
C TYR A 39 12.03 9.57 -3.16
N GLU A 40 12.51 10.66 -2.55
CA GLU A 40 12.04 11.15 -1.24
C GLU A 40 10.54 11.51 -1.30
N GLU A 41 10.09 12.19 -2.36
CA GLU A 41 8.67 12.46 -2.61
C GLU A 41 7.85 11.18 -2.77
N ALA A 42 8.37 10.20 -3.51
CA ALA A 42 7.72 8.91 -3.72
C ALA A 42 7.57 8.14 -2.40
N ILE A 43 8.61 8.14 -1.56
CA ILE A 43 8.58 7.51 -0.23
C ILE A 43 7.61 8.25 0.69
N ASN A 44 7.57 9.57 0.64
CA ASN A 44 6.61 10.35 1.41
C ASN A 44 5.17 10.00 1.01
N PHE A 45 4.88 9.92 -0.29
CA PHE A 45 3.56 9.49 -0.78
C PHE A 45 3.19 8.10 -0.24
N ILE A 46 4.12 7.14 -0.25
CA ILE A 46 3.84 5.80 0.30
C ILE A 46 3.51 5.90 1.80
N LYS A 47 4.34 6.59 2.58
CA LYS A 47 4.17 6.69 4.03
C LYS A 47 2.90 7.43 4.45
N THR A 48 2.52 8.48 3.75
CA THR A 48 1.37 9.32 4.13
C THR A 48 0.08 8.84 3.48
N TYR A 49 0.10 8.58 2.17
CA TYR A 49 -1.10 8.25 1.41
C TYR A 49 -1.40 6.75 1.41
N ALA A 50 -0.44 5.92 0.97
CA ALA A 50 -0.70 4.48 0.85
C ALA A 50 -0.79 3.80 2.23
N ASP A 51 0.06 4.19 3.19
CA ASP A 51 0.09 3.55 4.50
C ASP A 51 -0.80 4.26 5.54
N LYS A 52 -0.41 5.47 5.99
CA LYS A 52 -1.11 6.18 7.07
C LYS A 52 -2.56 6.55 6.77
N ARG A 53 -2.91 6.73 5.50
CA ARG A 53 -4.29 7.03 5.11
C ARG A 53 -5.02 5.78 4.65
N HIS A 54 -4.49 5.07 3.66
CA HIS A 54 -5.20 3.96 3.05
C HIS A 54 -5.11 2.67 3.88
N HIS A 55 -3.93 2.07 4.08
CA HIS A 55 -3.82 0.85 4.88
C HIS A 55 -4.34 1.03 6.31
N GLN A 56 -4.09 2.17 6.97
CA GLN A 56 -4.65 2.38 8.32
C GLN A 56 -6.17 2.43 8.34
N LYS A 57 -6.82 2.97 7.30
CA LYS A 57 -8.28 2.93 7.20
C LYS A 57 -8.76 1.49 7.05
N GLU A 58 -8.05 0.65 6.32
CA GLU A 58 -8.38 -0.77 6.25
C GLU A 58 -8.16 -1.45 7.60
N GLU A 59 -6.95 -1.38 8.15
CA GLU A 59 -6.55 -2.05 9.38
C GLU A 59 -7.41 -1.65 10.58
N GLN A 60 -7.65 -0.35 10.76
CA GLN A 60 -8.31 0.18 11.95
C GLN A 60 -9.83 0.24 11.83
N VAL A 61 -10.38 0.21 10.60
CA VAL A 61 -11.82 0.33 10.36
C VAL A 61 -12.38 -0.95 9.73
N LEU A 62 -12.04 -1.24 8.47
CA LEU A 62 -12.67 -2.33 7.72
C LEU A 62 -12.25 -3.71 8.24
N PHE A 63 -10.95 -3.98 8.31
CA PHE A 63 -10.38 -5.25 8.70
C PHE A 63 -10.65 -5.58 10.16
N LYS A 64 -10.57 -4.58 11.04
CA LYS A 64 -11.01 -4.73 12.43
C LYS A 64 -12.45 -5.21 12.51
N ALA A 65 -13.38 -4.56 11.80
CA ALA A 65 -14.78 -4.98 11.78
C ALA A 65 -14.96 -6.39 11.20
N MET A 66 -14.21 -6.76 10.16
CA MET A 66 -14.23 -8.11 9.61
C MET A 66 -13.76 -9.16 10.63
N LEU A 67 -12.66 -8.89 11.32
CA LEU A 67 -12.10 -9.79 12.34
C LEU A 67 -13.08 -9.99 13.52
N GLU A 68 -13.77 -8.93 13.94
CA GLU A 68 -14.72 -8.98 15.04
C GLU A 68 -16.03 -9.71 14.69
N ASN A 69 -16.40 -9.80 13.40
CA ASN A 69 -17.76 -10.22 13.00
C ASN A 69 -17.82 -11.43 12.06
N LEU A 70 -16.74 -11.79 11.36
CA LEU A 70 -16.79 -12.77 10.25
C LEU A 70 -16.02 -14.08 10.53
N GLY A 71 -15.51 -14.24 11.76
CA GLY A 71 -14.93 -15.49 12.25
C GLY A 71 -13.62 -15.91 11.57
N GLU A 72 -13.36 -17.22 11.55
CA GLU A 72 -12.06 -17.79 11.16
C GLU A 72 -11.66 -17.49 9.71
N MET A 73 -12.64 -17.46 8.79
CA MET A 73 -12.37 -17.14 7.38
C MET A 73 -11.79 -15.74 7.22
N ALA A 74 -12.35 -14.74 7.92
CA ALA A 74 -11.78 -13.40 7.94
C ALA A 74 -10.44 -13.34 8.64
N ASN A 75 -10.24 -14.09 9.73
CA ASN A 75 -8.94 -14.17 10.39
C ASN A 75 -7.84 -14.66 9.44
N ASN A 76 -8.08 -15.73 8.68
CA ASN A 76 -7.12 -16.24 7.70
C ASN A 76 -6.88 -15.25 6.55
N LEU A 77 -7.93 -14.60 6.04
CA LEU A 77 -7.82 -13.64 4.95
C LEU A 77 -7.02 -12.38 5.37
N ILE A 78 -7.30 -11.85 6.56
CA ILE A 78 -6.76 -10.59 7.04
C ILE A 78 -5.41 -10.78 7.74
N ASN A 79 -5.37 -11.54 8.84
CA ASN A 79 -4.15 -11.65 9.66
C ASN A 79 -3.05 -12.46 8.99
N HIS A 80 -3.40 -13.51 8.25
CA HIS A 80 -2.41 -14.35 7.54
C HIS A 80 -2.22 -13.95 6.06
N GLY A 81 -2.97 -12.96 5.58
CA GLY A 81 -2.93 -12.47 4.21
C GLY A 81 -2.60 -10.98 4.15
N MET A 82 -3.62 -10.14 4.26
CA MET A 82 -3.50 -8.69 3.98
C MET A 82 -2.52 -7.98 4.91
N ILE A 83 -2.58 -8.23 6.23
CA ILE A 83 -1.68 -7.59 7.21
C ILE A 83 -0.21 -8.00 6.98
N VAL A 84 0.04 -9.25 6.60
CA VAL A 84 1.38 -9.72 6.26
C VAL A 84 1.93 -8.92 5.08
N GLU A 85 1.10 -8.69 4.06
CA GLU A 85 1.49 -7.91 2.89
C GLU A 85 1.66 -6.43 3.17
N HIS A 86 0.83 -5.81 4.02
CA HIS A 86 1.07 -4.44 4.48
C HIS A 86 2.44 -4.31 5.16
N ASN A 87 2.78 -5.28 6.00
CA ASN A 87 4.08 -5.28 6.68
C ASN A 87 5.25 -5.52 5.72
N LEU A 88 5.07 -6.35 4.68
CA LEU A 88 6.07 -6.49 3.61
C LEU A 88 6.23 -5.20 2.80
N ALA A 89 5.13 -4.48 2.52
CA ALA A 89 5.19 -3.19 1.85
C ALA A 89 6.00 -2.18 2.67
N ARG A 90 5.74 -2.09 4.00
CA ARG A 90 6.51 -1.25 4.93
C ARG A 90 7.98 -1.63 4.98
N LEU A 91 8.30 -2.93 4.97
CA LEU A 91 9.67 -3.42 4.91
C LEU A 91 10.38 -2.93 3.64
N TYR A 92 9.76 -3.06 2.47
CA TYR A 92 10.37 -2.60 1.21
C TYR A 92 10.61 -1.09 1.18
N VAL A 93 9.72 -0.29 1.78
CA VAL A 93 9.94 1.16 1.91
C VAL A 93 11.18 1.45 2.76
N TRP A 94 11.32 0.78 3.91
CA TRP A 94 12.49 0.93 4.77
C TRP A 94 13.78 0.50 4.06
N GLU A 95 13.77 -0.65 3.37
CA GLU A 95 14.92 -1.12 2.60
C GLU A 95 15.31 -0.15 1.48
N LEU A 96 14.33 0.47 0.82
CA LEU A 96 14.56 1.45 -0.24
C LEU A 96 15.23 2.71 0.32
N GLU A 97 14.76 3.21 1.46
CA GLU A 97 15.37 4.36 2.15
C GLU A 97 16.84 4.11 2.48
N GLU A 98 17.15 2.95 3.09
CA GLU A 98 18.51 2.59 3.45
C GLU A 98 19.40 2.42 2.21
N ALA A 99 18.88 1.80 1.15
CA ALA A 99 19.62 1.61 -0.10
C ALA A 99 19.90 2.95 -0.81
N LEU A 100 18.93 3.87 -0.85
CA LEU A 100 19.10 5.21 -1.40
C LEU A 100 20.13 6.02 -0.61
N LYS A 101 20.07 5.97 0.72
CA LYS A 101 21.04 6.65 1.60
C LYS A 101 22.46 6.13 1.38
N ALA A 102 22.64 4.81 1.31
CA ALA A 102 23.93 4.20 1.02
C ALA A 102 24.44 4.57 -0.39
N TYR A 103 23.55 4.51 -1.40
CA TYR A 103 23.90 4.85 -2.78
C TYR A 103 24.31 6.32 -2.92
N LYS A 104 23.66 7.25 -2.19
CA LYS A 104 24.00 8.68 -2.15
C LYS A 104 25.42 8.93 -1.62
N GLN A 105 25.89 8.10 -0.68
CA GLN A 105 27.23 8.23 -0.08
C GLN A 105 28.31 7.57 -0.94
N ALA A 106 28.06 6.36 -1.43
CA ALA A 106 29.02 5.57 -2.20
C ALA A 106 28.28 4.73 -3.27
N PRO A 107 28.07 5.28 -4.48
CA PRO A 107 27.38 4.57 -5.55
C PRO A 107 28.11 3.29 -5.95
N THR A 108 27.40 2.15 -5.98
CA THR A 108 27.91 0.87 -6.49
C THR A 108 26.85 0.13 -7.30
N THR A 109 27.26 -0.76 -8.20
CA THR A 109 26.34 -1.62 -8.97
C THR A 109 25.47 -2.48 -8.06
N VAL A 110 26.00 -2.94 -6.91
CA VAL A 110 25.25 -3.74 -5.93
C VAL A 110 24.13 -2.91 -5.30
N LEU A 111 24.41 -1.66 -4.92
CA LEU A 111 23.40 -0.75 -4.36
C LEU A 111 22.37 -0.33 -5.42
N LYS A 112 22.80 -0.08 -6.67
CA LYS A 112 21.88 0.14 -7.79
C LYS A 112 20.94 -1.04 -7.97
N LEU A 113 21.46 -2.26 -7.98
CA LEU A 113 20.66 -3.49 -8.08
C LEU A 113 19.66 -3.59 -6.91
N LYS A 114 20.09 -3.34 -5.67
CA LYS A 114 19.22 -3.37 -4.49
C LYS A 114 18.07 -2.37 -4.64
N ILE A 115 18.34 -1.11 -5.01
CA ILE A 115 17.29 -0.10 -5.25
C ILE A 115 16.27 -0.59 -6.29
N LEU A 116 16.74 -1.03 -7.46
CA LEU A 116 15.87 -1.50 -8.54
C LEU A 116 15.00 -2.69 -8.11
N THR A 117 15.60 -3.68 -7.44
CA THR A 117 14.88 -4.87 -6.98
C THR A 117 13.85 -4.53 -5.90
N THR A 118 14.20 -3.70 -4.92
CA THR A 118 13.29 -3.30 -3.84
C THR A 118 12.11 -2.49 -4.38
N ILE A 119 12.32 -1.59 -5.35
CA ILE A 119 11.23 -0.87 -6.03
C ILE A 119 10.28 -1.87 -6.71
N MET A 120 10.81 -2.80 -7.50
CA MET A 120 9.96 -3.75 -8.22
C MET A 120 9.27 -4.74 -7.29
N SER A 121 9.89 -5.11 -6.17
CA SER A 121 9.25 -5.90 -5.12
C SER A 121 8.03 -5.18 -4.54
N TYR A 122 8.14 -3.88 -4.23
CA TYR A 122 7.01 -3.07 -3.78
C TYR A 122 5.92 -2.95 -4.86
N VAL A 123 6.29 -2.60 -6.10
CA VAL A 123 5.35 -2.44 -7.22
C VAL A 123 4.51 -3.70 -7.44
N TYR A 124 5.16 -4.86 -7.57
CA TYR A 124 4.44 -6.09 -7.85
C TYR A 124 3.66 -6.61 -6.64
N LEU A 125 4.14 -6.37 -5.41
CA LEU A 125 3.37 -6.65 -4.21
C LEU A 125 2.06 -5.87 -4.24
N LEU A 126 2.12 -4.54 -4.37
CA LEU A 126 0.94 -3.68 -4.30
C LEU A 126 -0.06 -3.95 -5.41
N ARG A 127 0.39 -4.18 -6.65
CA ARG A 127 -0.53 -4.52 -7.76
C ARG A 127 -1.33 -5.80 -7.48
N ARG A 128 -0.68 -6.85 -6.97
CA ARG A 128 -1.38 -8.11 -6.61
C ARG A 128 -2.24 -7.94 -5.37
N HIS A 129 -1.78 -7.16 -4.41
CA HIS A 129 -2.48 -6.86 -3.16
C HIS A 129 -3.82 -6.15 -3.45
N ILE A 130 -3.76 -5.01 -4.16
CA ILE A 130 -4.92 -4.24 -4.63
C ILE A 130 -5.90 -5.14 -5.40
N HIS A 131 -5.39 -6.02 -6.27
CA HIS A 131 -6.24 -6.95 -7.01
C HIS A 131 -7.02 -7.89 -6.07
N LYS A 132 -6.37 -8.46 -5.06
CA LYS A 132 -7.03 -9.35 -4.09
C LYS A 132 -8.07 -8.61 -3.26
N GLU A 133 -7.78 -7.37 -2.86
CA GLU A 133 -8.71 -6.59 -2.06
C GLU A 133 -9.95 -6.22 -2.85
N ASN A 134 -9.75 -5.67 -4.04
CA ASN A 134 -10.82 -5.24 -4.92
C ASN A 134 -11.74 -6.40 -5.34
N ASN A 135 -11.18 -7.58 -5.58
CA ASN A 135 -11.94 -8.69 -6.18
C ASN A 135 -12.36 -9.78 -5.17
N ALA A 136 -11.78 -9.81 -3.98
CA ALA A 136 -12.10 -10.81 -2.97
C ALA A 136 -12.43 -10.20 -1.60
N VAL A 137 -11.53 -9.41 -1.02
CA VAL A 137 -11.68 -8.93 0.37
C VAL A 137 -12.86 -7.97 0.51
N TYR A 138 -12.93 -6.92 -0.31
CA TYR A 138 -14.00 -5.93 -0.23
C TYR A 138 -15.37 -6.53 -0.62
N PRO A 139 -15.50 -7.33 -1.69
CA PRO A 139 -16.76 -8.04 -1.96
C PRO A 139 -17.20 -8.96 -0.82
N TYR A 140 -16.25 -9.67 -0.19
CA TYR A 140 -16.54 -10.53 0.96
C TYR A 140 -17.02 -9.71 2.17
N ALA A 141 -16.36 -8.61 2.49
CA ALA A 141 -16.77 -7.71 3.57
C ALA A 141 -18.17 -7.12 3.31
N LYS A 142 -18.38 -6.56 2.11
CA LYS A 142 -19.66 -5.95 1.70
C LYS A 142 -20.82 -6.94 1.73
N LYS A 143 -20.58 -8.21 1.39
CA LYS A 143 -21.62 -9.25 1.39
C LYS A 143 -22.00 -9.71 2.79
N ASN A 144 -21.03 -9.80 3.71
CA ASN A 144 -21.21 -10.50 4.98
C ASN A 144 -21.33 -9.58 6.20
N LEU A 145 -20.91 -8.31 6.12
CA LEU A 145 -21.10 -7.36 7.22
C LEU A 145 -22.53 -6.80 7.24
N PRO A 146 -23.15 -6.65 8.43
CA PRO A 146 -24.44 -6.00 8.58
C PRO A 146 -24.44 -4.56 8.02
N LYS A 147 -25.56 -4.15 7.42
CA LYS A 147 -25.69 -2.83 6.79
C LYS A 147 -25.50 -1.68 7.78
N ASP A 148 -26.07 -1.79 8.97
CA ASP A 148 -25.94 -0.80 10.05
C ASP A 148 -24.50 -0.67 10.55
N LEU A 149 -23.73 -1.78 10.53
CA LEU A 149 -22.30 -1.74 10.81
C LEU A 149 -21.55 -1.01 9.70
N ILE A 150 -21.82 -1.32 8.42
CA ILE A 150 -21.20 -0.62 7.28
C ILE A 150 -21.47 0.90 7.34
N GLU A 151 -22.67 1.33 7.74
CA GLU A 151 -23.00 2.75 7.91
C GLU A 151 -22.16 3.42 9.02
N LYS A 152 -21.80 2.70 10.09
CA LYS A 152 -20.85 3.20 11.11
C LYS A 152 -19.43 3.29 10.54
N LEU A 153 -18.99 2.27 9.81
CA LEU A 153 -17.66 2.27 9.15
C LEU A 153 -17.53 3.41 8.15
N ASP A 154 -18.59 3.76 7.42
CA ASP A 154 -18.64 4.92 6.53
C ASP A 154 -18.32 6.24 7.28
N LEU A 155 -18.80 6.40 8.52
CA LEU A 155 -18.51 7.58 9.34
C LEU A 155 -17.08 7.57 9.89
N GLU A 156 -16.57 6.40 10.26
CA GLU A 156 -15.21 6.26 10.76
C GLU A 156 -14.17 6.47 9.66
N ALA A 157 -14.42 5.96 8.46
CA ALA A 157 -13.56 6.12 7.30
C ALA A 157 -13.33 7.60 6.95
N LYS A 158 -14.33 8.47 7.18
CA LYS A 158 -14.22 9.91 6.92
C LYS A 158 -13.19 10.63 7.79
N LYS A 159 -12.78 10.05 8.92
CA LYS A 159 -11.72 10.62 9.77
C LYS A 159 -10.34 10.61 9.09
N TYR A 160 -10.18 9.79 8.05
CA TYR A 160 -8.98 9.74 7.24
C TYR A 160 -9.03 10.69 6.03
N ASP A 161 -10.17 11.35 5.79
CA ASP A 161 -10.28 12.34 4.74
C ASP A 161 -9.57 13.64 5.15
N GLY A 162 -8.70 14.16 4.30
CA GLY A 162 -7.96 15.39 4.57
C GLY A 162 -6.71 15.22 5.46
N VAL A 163 -6.36 13.99 5.83
CA VAL A 163 -5.02 13.68 6.37
C VAL A 163 -4.04 13.72 5.19
N LEU A 164 -3.29 14.81 5.06
CA LEU A 164 -2.17 15.01 4.13
C LEU A 164 -0.86 15.03 4.92
#